data_AF-A0A957ZGV9-F1
#
_entry.id   AF-A0A957ZGV9-F1
#
_cell.length_a   1.000
_cell.length_b   1.000
_cell.length_c   1.000
_cell.angle_alpha   90.00
_cell.angle_beta   90.00
_cell.angle_gamma   90.00
#
_symmetry.space_group_name_H-M   'P 1'
#
loop_
_entity.id
_entity.type
_entity.pdbx_description
1 polymer ?
#
loop_
_entity_poly.entity_id
_entity_poly.type
_entity_poly.pdbx_seq_one_letter_code
_entity_poly.pdbx_strand_id
1 'polypeptide(L)'
;MLTQQQIDFYHENGYLGVEGVFSPTEIAELRRVTDEFVEASRAYTEHTDVFDLEPGHTPDAPRLRRLKEPVDQHEIYNQALRHPKVLDIVEQLVGKGVRTNGNKLNMKSAGFGSPVEWHQDWAFYPHTNDDLLAVGVALDDMMLENGPLLVIPGSHKWRVYSHHEDGFFVGAVSEAVPDANQAVPIELKAGGISIHHVRALHASA
;
A
#
# COMPACT_ATOMS: atom_id res chain seq x y z
N MET A 1 -15.70 7.53 -10.73
CA MET A 1 -16.26 6.28 -11.29
C MET A 1 -15.31 5.70 -12.31
N LEU A 2 -15.05 4.40 -12.21
CA LEU A 2 -14.30 3.64 -13.19
C LEU A 2 -15.12 3.43 -14.46
N THR A 3 -14.43 3.40 -15.61
CA THR A 3 -15.01 2.91 -16.87
C THR A 3 -15.10 1.38 -16.87
N GLN A 4 -15.94 0.81 -17.72
CA GLN A 4 -16.00 -0.65 -17.88
C GLN A 4 -14.64 -1.23 -18.27
N GLN A 5 -13.88 -0.55 -19.12
CA GLN A 5 -12.54 -0.96 -19.51
C GLN A 5 -11.57 -1.05 -18.31
N GLN A 6 -11.66 -0.12 -17.35
CA GLN A 6 -10.84 -0.16 -16.14
C GLN A 6 -11.26 -1.30 -15.21
N ILE A 7 -12.56 -1.58 -15.11
CA ILE A 7 -13.09 -2.71 -14.34
C ILE A 7 -12.63 -4.03 -14.95
N ASP A 8 -12.79 -4.20 -16.26
CA ASP A 8 -12.34 -5.39 -16.99
C ASP A 8 -10.82 -5.58 -16.84
N PHE A 9 -10.06 -4.50 -16.96
CA PHE A 9 -8.61 -4.51 -16.74
C PHE A 9 -8.24 -5.02 -15.34
N TYR A 10 -8.91 -4.53 -14.30
CA TYR A 10 -8.68 -4.99 -12.92
C TYR A 10 -8.98 -6.47 -12.76
N HIS A 11 -10.11 -6.96 -13.28
CA HIS A 11 -10.43 -8.39 -13.18
C HIS A 11 -9.50 -9.27 -14.03
N GLU A 12 -9.00 -8.74 -15.15
CA GLU A 12 -8.03 -9.43 -15.99
C GLU A 12 -6.65 -9.51 -15.33
N ASN A 13 -6.16 -8.40 -14.78
CA ASN A 13 -4.76 -8.21 -14.39
C ASN A 13 -4.52 -8.15 -12.87
N GLY A 14 -5.55 -7.98 -12.06
CA GLY A 14 -5.47 -7.98 -10.60
C GLY A 14 -4.96 -6.67 -9.99
N TYR A 15 -4.85 -5.60 -10.78
CA TYR A 15 -4.43 -4.29 -10.32
C TYR A 15 -5.02 -3.16 -11.16
N LEU A 16 -4.97 -1.94 -10.63
CA LEU A 16 -5.38 -0.72 -11.32
C LEU A 16 -4.68 0.50 -10.71
N GLY A 17 -4.24 1.42 -11.56
CA GLY A 17 -3.87 2.79 -11.16
C GLY A 17 -4.97 3.77 -11.56
N VAL A 18 -5.36 4.68 -10.66
CA VAL A 18 -6.38 5.69 -10.92
C VAL A 18 -5.87 7.06 -10.50
N GLU A 19 -5.73 7.96 -11.46
CA GLU A 19 -5.22 9.31 -11.25
C GLU A 19 -6.31 10.28 -10.74
N GLY A 20 -5.88 11.35 -10.07
CA GLY A 20 -6.75 12.49 -9.72
C GLY A 20 -7.93 12.15 -8.79
N VAL A 21 -7.76 11.14 -7.94
CA VAL A 21 -8.78 10.75 -6.95
C VAL A 21 -8.84 11.81 -5.85
N PHE A 22 -7.69 12.13 -5.27
CA PHE A 22 -7.53 13.20 -4.29
C PHE A 22 -7.08 14.49 -4.98
N SER A 23 -7.59 15.62 -4.49
CA SER A 23 -7.18 16.95 -4.93
C SER A 23 -5.81 17.33 -4.35
N PRO A 24 -5.12 18.31 -4.97
CA PRO A 24 -3.87 18.83 -4.43
C PRO A 24 -3.99 19.36 -2.99
N THR A 25 -5.15 19.89 -2.61
CA THR A 25 -5.41 20.39 -1.25
C THR A 25 -5.55 19.24 -0.25
N GLU A 26 -6.25 18.17 -0.60
CA GLU A 26 -6.36 16.97 0.26
C GLU A 26 -5.00 16.31 0.47
N ILE A 27 -4.19 16.22 -0.59
CA ILE A 27 -2.83 15.71 -0.48
C ILE A 27 -1.94 16.62 0.36
N ALA A 28 -2.07 17.95 0.25
CA ALA A 28 -1.32 18.87 1.09
C ALA A 28 -1.64 18.69 2.58
N GLU A 29 -2.91 18.47 2.94
CA GLU A 29 -3.31 18.18 4.33
C GLU A 29 -2.78 16.83 4.83
N LEU A 30 -2.87 15.77 4.00
CA LEU A 30 -2.30 14.46 4.35
C LEU A 30 -0.79 14.54 4.58
N ARG A 31 -0.05 15.29 3.74
CA ARG A 31 1.38 15.54 3.92
C ARG A 31 1.66 16.32 5.19
N ARG A 32 0.95 17.44 5.43
CA ARG A 32 1.12 18.26 6.64
C ARG A 32 0.97 17.43 7.91
N VAL A 33 -0.08 16.62 8.01
CA VAL A 33 -0.31 15.73 9.15
C VAL A 33 0.79 14.67 9.25
N THR A 34 1.23 14.11 8.12
CA THR A 34 2.33 13.14 8.10
C THR A 34 3.63 13.75 8.62
N ASP A 35 3.97 14.97 8.19
CA ASP A 35 5.16 15.70 8.66
C ASP A 35 5.09 15.98 10.18
N GLU A 36 3.90 16.28 10.72
CA GLU A 36 3.71 16.42 12.17
C GLU A 36 4.02 15.11 12.92
N PHE A 37 3.63 13.95 12.38
CA PHE A 37 4.00 12.65 12.96
C PHE A 37 5.50 12.36 12.83
N VAL A 38 6.15 12.76 11.74
CA VAL A 38 7.62 12.67 11.60
C VAL A 38 8.30 13.52 12.66
N GLU A 39 7.87 14.76 12.85
CA GLU A 39 8.44 15.64 13.88
C GLU A 39 8.18 15.11 15.29
N ALA A 40 6.97 14.60 15.57
CA ALA A 40 6.66 13.97 16.85
C ALA A 40 7.51 12.71 17.12
N SER A 41 7.90 11.98 16.07
CA SER A 41 8.72 10.78 16.21
C SER A 41 10.11 11.05 16.78
N ARG A 42 10.62 12.29 16.70
CA ARG A 42 11.91 12.71 17.31
C ARG A 42 11.99 12.45 18.81
N ALA A 43 10.84 12.39 19.50
CA ALA A 43 10.80 12.12 20.93
C ALA A 43 11.08 10.64 21.29
N TYR A 44 11.26 9.77 20.29
CA TYR A 44 11.37 8.33 20.45
C TYR A 44 12.64 7.79 19.78
N THR A 45 13.26 6.81 20.42
CA THR A 45 14.44 6.09 19.88
C THR A 45 14.17 4.60 19.69
N GLU A 46 12.98 4.12 20.07
CA GLU A 46 12.53 2.74 19.96
C GLU A 46 11.15 2.72 19.29
N HIS A 47 10.79 1.57 18.71
CA HIS A 47 9.46 1.36 18.15
C HIS A 47 8.38 1.52 19.23
N THR A 48 7.24 2.09 18.86
CA THR A 48 6.06 2.20 19.73
C THR A 48 4.85 1.53 19.07
N ASP A 49 3.70 1.59 19.72
CA ASP A 49 2.44 1.13 19.12
C ASP A 49 2.00 2.00 17.94
N VAL A 50 2.56 3.22 17.81
CA VAL A 50 2.24 4.18 16.74
C VAL A 50 3.38 4.27 15.72
N PHE A 51 4.63 4.30 16.18
CA PHE A 51 5.79 4.57 15.35
C PHE A 51 6.61 3.32 15.09
N ASP A 52 6.88 3.08 13.81
CA ASP A 52 7.89 2.16 13.37
C ASP A 52 9.07 2.94 12.77
N LEU A 53 10.22 2.92 13.44
CA LEU A 53 11.38 3.75 13.09
C LEU A 53 12.32 3.02 12.11
N GLU A 54 12.94 3.76 11.19
CA GLU A 54 14.02 3.21 10.35
C GLU A 54 15.32 3.04 11.17
N PRO A 55 16.21 2.11 10.77
CA PRO A 55 17.59 2.11 11.25
C PRO A 55 18.24 3.47 11.01
N GLY A 56 18.88 4.02 12.05
CA GLY A 56 19.50 5.34 12.01
C GLY A 56 18.57 6.52 12.28
N HIS A 57 17.32 6.28 12.70
CA HIS A 57 16.47 7.30 13.29
C HIS A 57 17.14 7.94 14.51
N THR A 58 17.16 9.28 14.58
CA THR A 58 17.55 10.03 15.77
C THR A 58 16.65 11.26 15.97
N PRO A 59 16.61 11.86 17.17
CA PRO A 59 15.90 13.11 17.39
C PRO A 59 16.33 14.25 16.45
N ASP A 60 17.60 14.29 16.04
CA ASP A 60 18.13 15.30 15.12
C ASP A 60 17.89 14.95 13.64
N ALA A 61 17.74 13.67 13.32
CA ALA A 61 17.48 13.15 11.98
C ALA A 61 16.34 12.11 12.00
N PRO A 62 15.07 12.55 12.11
CA PRO A 62 13.94 11.65 12.21
C PRO A 62 13.74 10.90 10.90
N ARG A 63 13.59 9.59 11.03
CA ARG A 63 13.31 8.66 9.95
C ARG A 63 12.21 7.72 10.40
N LEU A 64 10.97 8.05 10.06
CA LEU A 64 9.82 7.21 10.34
C LEU A 64 9.65 6.25 9.15
N ARG A 65 9.67 4.94 9.40
CA ARG A 65 9.43 3.91 8.38
C ARG A 65 7.95 3.75 8.13
N ARG A 66 7.17 3.69 9.21
CA ARG A 66 5.73 3.47 9.14
C ARG A 66 5.01 4.12 10.30
N LEU A 67 3.87 4.73 9.98
CA LEU A 67 2.84 5.08 10.94
C LEU A 67 1.83 3.92 11.00
N LYS A 68 1.63 3.36 12.20
CA LYS A 68 0.72 2.23 12.46
C LYS A 68 -0.69 2.76 12.72
N GLU A 69 -1.68 2.16 12.08
CA GLU A 69 -3.11 2.51 12.19
C GLU A 69 -3.39 4.03 12.14
N PRO A 70 -2.87 4.78 11.14
CA PRO A 70 -3.02 6.23 11.05
C PRO A 70 -4.47 6.73 11.16
N VAL A 71 -5.45 5.95 10.70
CA VAL A 71 -6.89 6.28 10.80
C VAL A 71 -7.35 6.50 12.23
N ASP A 72 -6.74 5.80 13.19
CA ASP A 72 -7.04 5.93 14.63
C ASP A 72 -6.25 7.07 15.28
N GLN A 73 -5.20 7.56 14.61
CA GLN A 73 -4.31 8.61 15.13
C GLN A 73 -4.74 10.02 14.71
N HIS A 74 -5.34 10.19 13.53
CA HIS A 74 -5.74 11.50 13.05
C HIS A 74 -6.93 11.47 12.08
N GLU A 75 -7.87 12.39 12.28
CA GLU A 75 -9.13 12.49 11.52
C GLU A 75 -8.92 12.62 10.00
N ILE A 76 -7.87 13.32 9.55
CA ILE A 76 -7.55 13.44 8.11
C ILE A 76 -7.31 12.07 7.43
N TYR A 77 -6.68 11.12 8.13
CA TYR A 77 -6.52 9.77 7.58
C TYR A 77 -7.84 9.00 7.56
N ASN A 78 -8.69 9.20 8.58
CA ASN A 78 -10.04 8.64 8.62
C ASN A 78 -10.90 9.16 7.45
N GLN A 79 -10.82 10.46 7.17
CA GLN A 79 -11.48 11.08 6.02
C GLN A 79 -10.96 10.53 4.69
N ALA A 80 -9.64 10.30 4.56
CA ALA A 80 -9.07 9.69 3.37
C ALA A 80 -9.54 8.25 3.16
N LEU A 81 -9.61 7.44 4.24
CA LEU A 81 -10.16 6.08 4.21
C LEU A 81 -11.63 6.06 3.78
N ARG A 82 -12.41 7.07 4.20
CA ARG A 82 -13.83 7.22 3.90
C ARG A 82 -14.11 8.10 2.67
N HIS A 83 -13.09 8.42 1.89
CA HIS A 83 -13.22 9.35 0.78
C HIS A 83 -14.24 8.83 -0.25
N PRO A 84 -15.29 9.60 -0.61
CA PRO A 84 -16.40 9.09 -1.43
C PRO A 84 -15.96 8.48 -2.76
N LYS A 85 -15.01 9.09 -3.48
CA LYS A 85 -14.52 8.52 -4.74
C LYS A 85 -13.77 7.21 -4.54
N VAL A 86 -13.08 7.03 -3.41
CA VAL A 86 -12.38 5.77 -3.12
C VAL A 86 -13.40 4.68 -2.87
N LEU A 87 -14.41 4.95 -2.03
CA LEU A 87 -15.49 4.00 -1.76
C LEU A 87 -16.26 3.63 -3.03
N ASP A 88 -16.64 4.62 -3.86
CA ASP A 88 -17.32 4.38 -5.13
C ASP A 88 -16.49 3.47 -6.06
N ILE A 89 -15.17 3.72 -6.16
CA ILE A 89 -14.26 2.90 -6.98
C ILE A 89 -14.16 1.47 -6.43
N VAL A 90 -13.98 1.32 -5.12
CA VAL A 90 -13.87 0.01 -4.47
C VAL A 90 -15.17 -0.79 -4.64
N GLU A 91 -16.33 -0.15 -4.44
CA GLU A 91 -17.63 -0.81 -4.61
C GLU A 91 -17.88 -1.29 -6.04
N GLN A 92 -17.31 -0.62 -7.06
CA GLN A 92 -17.36 -1.08 -8.45
C GLN A 92 -16.54 -2.37 -8.69
N LEU A 93 -15.55 -2.66 -7.85
CA LEU A 93 -14.64 -3.80 -8.04
C LEU A 93 -15.02 -5.02 -7.19
N VAL A 94 -15.39 -4.81 -5.93
CA VAL A 94 -15.67 -5.91 -4.96
C VAL A 94 -17.11 -5.93 -4.46
N GLY A 95 -17.96 -5.02 -4.93
CA GLY A 95 -19.35 -4.91 -4.52
C GLY A 95 -19.57 -4.04 -3.29
N LYS A 96 -20.84 -3.97 -2.86
CA LYS A 96 -21.30 -3.08 -1.79
C LYS A 96 -21.07 -3.66 -0.40
N GLY A 97 -21.10 -2.79 0.61
CA GLY A 97 -21.01 -3.21 2.02
C GLY A 97 -19.57 -3.51 2.43
N VAL A 98 -18.62 -2.78 1.87
CA VAL A 98 -17.20 -2.92 2.15
C VAL A 98 -16.86 -2.61 3.60
N ARG A 99 -15.86 -3.32 4.12
CA ARG A 99 -15.27 -3.10 5.44
C ARG A 99 -13.78 -2.91 5.30
N THR A 100 -13.21 -2.11 6.19
CA THR A 100 -11.77 -1.90 6.25
C THR A 100 -11.11 -3.04 7.02
N ASN A 101 -9.95 -3.50 6.54
CA ASN A 101 -9.16 -4.53 7.19
C ASN A 101 -7.71 -4.03 7.35
N GLY A 102 -7.48 -3.29 8.43
CA GLY A 102 -6.19 -2.66 8.74
C GLY A 102 -5.89 -1.42 7.89
N ASN A 103 -5.00 -0.58 8.40
CA ASN A 103 -4.44 0.54 7.65
C ASN A 103 -3.02 0.86 8.14
N LYS A 104 -2.17 1.30 7.22
CA LYS A 104 -0.78 1.67 7.50
C LYS A 104 -0.33 2.72 6.50
N LEU A 105 0.56 3.60 6.93
CA LEU A 105 1.26 4.52 6.04
C LEU A 105 2.74 4.12 6.07
N ASN A 106 3.28 3.70 4.92
CA ASN A 106 4.69 3.39 4.76
C ASN A 106 5.40 4.58 4.11
N MET A 107 6.57 4.93 4.61
CA MET A 107 7.40 6.01 4.09
C MET A 107 8.71 5.41 3.60
N LYS A 108 9.15 5.84 2.42
CA LYS A 108 10.45 5.49 1.87
C LYS A 108 11.32 6.73 1.89
N SER A 109 12.27 6.78 2.81
CA SER A 109 13.23 7.89 2.85
C SER A 109 14.21 7.76 1.69
N ALA A 110 14.55 8.89 1.05
CA ALA A 110 15.51 8.88 -0.05
C ALA A 110 16.85 8.26 0.38
N GLY A 111 17.36 7.30 -0.41
CA GLY A 111 18.61 6.58 -0.14
C GLY A 111 18.55 5.59 1.02
N PHE A 112 17.41 5.47 1.71
CA PHE A 112 17.20 4.61 2.86
C PHE A 112 15.76 4.07 2.83
N GLY A 113 15.57 3.02 2.04
CA GLY A 113 14.33 2.24 2.01
C GLY A 113 14.68 0.77 2.10
N SER A 114 13.91 0.02 2.89
CA SER A 114 13.95 -1.44 2.83
C SER A 114 13.03 -1.90 1.69
N PRO A 115 13.50 -2.74 0.76
CA PRO A 115 12.64 -3.29 -0.26
C PRO A 115 11.50 -4.06 0.39
N VAL A 116 10.31 -3.97 -0.18
CA VAL A 116 9.21 -4.87 0.16
C VAL A 116 9.34 -6.06 -0.78
N GLU A 117 9.72 -7.19 -0.22
CA GLU A 117 9.90 -8.44 -0.96
C GLU A 117 8.58 -8.91 -1.59
N TRP A 118 8.69 -9.78 -2.59
CA TRP A 118 7.53 -10.33 -3.28
C TRP A 118 6.63 -11.08 -2.31
N HIS A 119 5.35 -10.72 -2.29
CA HIS A 119 4.37 -11.34 -1.41
C HIS A 119 2.97 -11.31 -2.03
N GLN A 120 2.08 -12.07 -1.41
CA GLN A 120 0.64 -11.98 -1.60
C GLN A 120 0.01 -11.65 -0.25
N ASP A 121 -0.68 -10.52 -0.18
CA ASP A 121 -1.38 -10.03 1.00
C ASP A 121 -2.31 -11.10 1.62
N TRP A 122 -2.87 -11.99 0.80
CA TRP A 122 -3.77 -13.06 1.22
C TRP A 122 -3.16 -14.00 2.27
N ALA A 123 -1.84 -14.20 2.22
CA ALA A 123 -1.14 -15.06 3.16
C ALA A 123 -1.05 -14.47 4.58
N PHE A 124 -1.23 -13.15 4.72
CA PHE A 124 -1.18 -12.46 6.02
C PHE A 124 -2.52 -12.50 6.74
N TYR A 125 -3.62 -12.46 5.99
CA TYR A 125 -4.98 -12.39 6.54
C TYR A 125 -5.96 -13.18 5.65
N PRO A 126 -5.89 -14.53 5.65
CA PRO A 126 -6.80 -15.34 4.85
C PRO A 126 -8.25 -15.18 5.33
N HIS A 127 -9.17 -15.05 4.38
CA HIS A 127 -10.61 -14.92 4.62
C HIS A 127 -11.37 -16.10 3.99
N THR A 128 -12.71 -16.08 4.09
CA THR A 128 -13.58 -17.10 3.47
C THR A 128 -13.75 -16.92 1.96
N ASN A 129 -13.42 -15.74 1.42
CA ASN A 129 -13.33 -15.43 -0.02
C ASN A 129 -12.21 -14.39 -0.23
N ASP A 130 -11.77 -14.24 -1.47
CA ASP A 130 -10.70 -13.34 -1.89
C ASP A 130 -11.20 -12.05 -2.55
N ASP A 131 -12.46 -11.66 -2.35
CA ASP A 131 -13.03 -10.37 -2.77
C ASP A 131 -12.49 -9.21 -1.90
N LEU A 132 -11.17 -9.16 -1.75
CA LEU A 132 -10.41 -8.19 -0.97
C LEU A 132 -9.37 -7.54 -1.87
N LEU A 133 -9.14 -6.26 -1.62
CA LEU A 133 -8.14 -5.47 -2.30
C LEU A 133 -7.45 -4.54 -1.32
N ALA A 134 -6.25 -4.10 -1.68
CA ALA A 134 -5.57 -3.00 -1.02
C ALA A 134 -5.70 -1.75 -1.88
N VAL A 135 -5.81 -0.58 -1.22
CA VAL A 135 -5.77 0.74 -1.87
C VAL A 135 -4.58 1.50 -1.30
N GLY A 136 -3.63 1.85 -2.15
CA GLY A 136 -2.50 2.71 -1.80
C GLY A 136 -2.73 4.12 -2.30
N VAL A 137 -2.75 5.11 -1.41
CA VAL A 137 -2.85 6.53 -1.79
C VAL A 137 -1.45 7.09 -2.01
N ALA A 138 -1.20 7.63 -3.20
CA ALA A 138 0.07 8.28 -3.53
C ALA A 138 0.10 9.68 -2.89
N LEU A 139 0.79 9.82 -1.75
CA LEU A 139 1.03 11.13 -1.12
C LEU A 139 2.02 11.94 -1.96
N ASP A 140 3.03 11.28 -2.53
CA ASP A 140 4.00 11.82 -3.47
C ASP A 140 3.85 11.18 -4.85
N ASP A 141 4.42 11.81 -5.88
CA ASP A 141 4.56 11.18 -7.19
C ASP A 141 5.27 9.84 -6.99
N MET A 142 4.66 8.74 -7.42
CA MET A 142 5.20 7.40 -7.36
C MET A 142 5.66 7.03 -8.77
N MET A 143 6.97 7.07 -8.99
CA MET A 143 7.61 6.88 -10.31
C MET A 143 8.74 5.88 -10.16
N LEU A 144 9.24 5.31 -11.27
CA LEU A 144 10.33 4.32 -11.24
C LEU A 144 11.54 4.73 -10.38
N GLU A 145 11.89 6.01 -10.35
CA GLU A 145 13.03 6.54 -9.61
C GLU A 145 12.91 6.50 -8.08
N ASN A 146 11.69 6.35 -7.53
CA ASN A 146 11.45 6.34 -6.09
C ASN A 146 10.76 5.06 -5.58
N GLY A 147 10.84 3.97 -6.36
CA GLY A 147 10.48 2.62 -5.92
C GLY A 147 8.96 2.40 -5.88
N PRO A 148 8.27 2.44 -7.03
CA PRO A 148 6.84 2.29 -7.11
C PRO A 148 6.44 0.86 -6.72
N LEU A 149 5.15 0.65 -6.46
CA LEU A 149 4.61 -0.69 -6.35
C LEU A 149 4.80 -1.42 -7.68
N LEU A 150 5.42 -2.59 -7.63
CA LEU A 150 5.54 -3.52 -8.74
C LEU A 150 4.49 -4.61 -8.57
N VAL A 151 3.85 -5.00 -9.66
CA VAL A 151 2.85 -6.08 -9.68
C VAL A 151 3.06 -6.97 -10.90
N ILE A 152 2.83 -8.27 -10.76
CA ILE A 152 2.82 -9.19 -11.90
C ILE A 152 1.38 -9.28 -12.42
N PRO A 153 1.07 -8.77 -13.63
CA PRO A 153 -0.29 -8.79 -14.17
C PRO A 153 -0.87 -10.22 -14.24
N GLY A 154 -2.09 -10.40 -13.77
CA GLY A 154 -2.82 -11.68 -13.80
C GLY A 154 -2.43 -12.67 -12.71
N SER A 155 -1.40 -12.36 -11.90
CA SER A 155 -0.88 -13.26 -10.86
C SER A 155 -1.88 -13.52 -9.72
N HIS A 156 -2.90 -12.69 -9.55
CA HIS A 156 -3.99 -12.94 -8.59
C HIS A 156 -4.80 -14.21 -8.89
N LYS A 157 -4.77 -14.69 -10.13
CA LYS A 157 -5.40 -15.94 -10.57
C LYS A 157 -4.52 -17.17 -10.36
N TRP A 158 -3.25 -16.97 -9.99
CA TRP A 158 -2.32 -18.07 -9.75
C TRP A 158 -2.56 -18.69 -8.38
N ARG A 159 -1.82 -19.75 -8.06
CA ARG A 159 -1.81 -20.31 -6.70
C ARG A 159 -1.35 -19.27 -5.68
N VAL A 160 -1.75 -19.47 -4.43
CA VAL A 160 -1.14 -18.75 -3.31
C VAL A 160 0.16 -19.44 -2.95
N TYR A 161 1.25 -18.69 -2.97
CA TYR A 161 2.59 -19.16 -2.66
C TYR A 161 2.81 -19.24 -1.15
N SER A 162 3.65 -20.18 -0.70
CA SER A 162 3.98 -20.29 0.72
C SER A 162 4.76 -19.06 1.19
N HIS A 163 4.34 -18.50 2.31
CA HIS A 163 5.08 -17.45 3.02
C HIS A 163 5.79 -17.97 4.28
N HIS A 164 6.05 -19.28 4.31
CA HIS A 164 6.72 -19.94 5.43
C HIS A 164 8.03 -20.59 4.99
N GLU A 165 9.07 -20.38 5.78
CA GLU A 165 10.35 -21.08 5.70
C GLU A 165 10.64 -21.73 7.05
N ASP A 166 11.06 -23.00 7.04
CA ASP A 166 11.33 -23.81 8.25
C ASP A 166 10.20 -23.76 9.31
N GLY A 167 8.94 -23.63 8.86
CA GLY A 167 7.76 -23.58 9.72
C GLY A 167 7.42 -22.19 10.28
N PHE A 168 8.18 -21.15 9.94
CA PHE A 168 7.95 -19.78 10.39
C PHE A 168 7.44 -18.91 9.26
N PHE A 169 6.47 -18.02 9.55
CA PHE A 169 6.01 -17.02 8.59
C PHE A 169 7.10 -15.95 8.41
N VAL A 170 7.53 -15.74 7.15
CA VAL A 170 8.64 -14.83 6.81
C VAL A 170 8.19 -13.53 6.14
N GLY A 171 6.90 -13.40 5.81
CA GLY A 171 6.35 -12.17 5.22
C GLY A 171 6.68 -11.94 3.74
N ALA A 172 7.30 -12.92 3.09
CA ALA A 172 7.57 -12.94 1.66
C ALA A 172 7.31 -14.35 1.12
N VAL A 173 7.19 -14.49 -0.20
CA VAL A 173 7.15 -15.81 -0.83
C VAL A 173 8.47 -16.57 -0.62
N SER A 174 8.37 -17.76 -0.05
CA SER A 174 9.50 -18.66 0.29
C SER A 174 10.14 -19.37 -0.91
N GLU A 175 9.61 -19.14 -2.11
CA GLU A 175 10.13 -19.73 -3.35
C GLU A 175 10.33 -18.65 -4.41
N ALA A 176 11.16 -18.94 -5.41
CA ALA A 176 11.41 -18.01 -6.50
C ALA A 176 10.10 -17.68 -7.24
N VAL A 177 9.79 -16.40 -7.36
CA VAL A 177 8.60 -15.93 -8.07
C VAL A 177 8.76 -16.20 -9.56
N PRO A 178 7.90 -17.03 -10.17
CA PRO A 178 7.93 -17.22 -11.61
C PRO A 178 7.57 -15.90 -12.30
N ASP A 179 8.22 -15.63 -13.42
CA ASP A 179 7.93 -14.48 -14.26
C ASP A 179 8.03 -13.11 -13.56
N ALA A 180 8.88 -12.99 -12.54
CA ALA A 180 9.16 -11.70 -11.89
C ALA A 180 9.66 -10.62 -12.88
N ASN A 181 10.21 -11.02 -14.03
CA ASN A 181 10.59 -10.14 -15.13
C ASN A 181 9.39 -9.55 -15.91
N GLN A 182 8.18 -10.08 -15.72
CA GLN A 182 6.92 -9.53 -16.28
C GLN A 182 6.28 -8.49 -15.35
N ALA A 183 6.91 -8.21 -14.21
CA ALA A 183 6.45 -7.18 -13.29
C ALA A 183 6.37 -5.82 -13.97
N VAL A 184 5.29 -5.10 -13.69
CA VAL A 184 5.08 -3.73 -14.16
C VAL A 184 4.95 -2.77 -12.98
N PRO A 185 5.48 -1.54 -13.08
CA PRO A 185 5.26 -0.52 -12.07
C PRO A 185 3.84 0.03 -12.17
N ILE A 186 3.25 0.35 -11.02
CA ILE A 186 2.09 1.24 -10.93
C ILE A 186 2.65 2.65 -10.67
N GLU A 187 2.78 3.45 -11.72
CA GLU A 187 3.20 4.85 -11.60
C GLU A 187 1.99 5.76 -11.43
N LEU A 188 2.07 6.70 -10.48
CA LEU A 188 0.98 7.60 -10.14
C LEU A 188 1.50 8.99 -9.79
N LYS A 189 0.76 10.03 -10.14
CA LYS A 189 0.96 11.35 -9.55
C LYS A 189 0.40 11.41 -8.14
N ALA A 190 0.92 12.35 -7.35
CA ALA A 190 0.38 12.64 -6.03
C ALA A 190 -1.14 12.88 -6.12
N GLY A 191 -1.92 12.14 -5.32
CA GLY A 191 -3.38 12.14 -5.37
C GLY A 191 -4.01 11.01 -6.20
N GLY A 192 -3.20 10.26 -6.95
CA GLY A 192 -3.59 8.98 -7.52
C GLY A 192 -3.73 7.90 -6.46
N ILE A 193 -4.45 6.83 -6.80
CA ILE A 193 -4.52 5.60 -6.00
C ILE A 193 -4.08 4.40 -6.81
N SER A 194 -3.34 3.51 -6.15
CA SER A 194 -3.08 2.15 -6.62
C SER A 194 -4.09 1.23 -5.97
N ILE A 195 -4.52 0.23 -6.72
CA ILE A 195 -5.42 -0.82 -6.25
C ILE A 195 -4.83 -2.14 -6.71
N HIS A 196 -4.71 -3.11 -5.80
CA HIS A 196 -4.32 -4.46 -6.17
C HIS A 196 -5.12 -5.50 -5.40
N HIS A 197 -5.42 -6.60 -6.08
CA HIS A 197 -6.11 -7.75 -5.52
C HIS A 197 -5.24 -8.38 -4.43
N VAL A 198 -5.85 -8.87 -3.35
CA VAL A 198 -5.16 -9.46 -2.19
C VAL A 198 -4.23 -10.65 -2.55
N ARG A 199 -4.48 -11.29 -3.70
CA ARG A 199 -3.69 -12.41 -4.25
C ARG A 199 -2.69 -12.00 -5.33
N ALA A 200 -2.68 -10.75 -5.78
CA ALA A 200 -1.71 -10.31 -6.78
C ALA A 200 -0.31 -10.37 -6.16
N LEU A 201 0.65 -10.99 -6.86
CA LEU A 201 2.06 -10.92 -6.50
C LEU A 201 2.55 -9.49 -6.72
N HIS A 202 3.02 -8.88 -5.65
CA HIS A 202 3.53 -7.52 -5.67
C HIS A 202 4.73 -7.35 -4.75
N ALA A 203 5.54 -6.34 -5.07
CA ALA A 203 6.76 -5.97 -4.36
C ALA A 203 6.97 -4.46 -4.52
N SER A 204 7.95 -3.90 -3.83
CA SER A 204 8.41 -2.56 -4.16
C SER A 204 9.89 -2.41 -3.84
N ALA A 205 10.61 -1.69 -4.69
CA ALA A 205 12.05 -1.48 -4.56
C ALA A 205 12.41 -0.62 -3.34
#